data_AF-A0A554WXN3-F1
#
_entry.id   AF-A0A554WXN3-F1
#
_cell.length_a   1.000
_cell.length_b   1.000
_cell.length_c   1.000
_cell.angle_alpha   90.00
_cell.angle_beta   90.00
_cell.angle_gamma   90.00
#
_symmetry.space_group_name_H-M   'P 1'
#
loop_
_entity.id
_entity.type
_entity.pdbx_description
1 polymer ?
#
loop_
_entity_poly.entity_id
_entity_poly.type
_entity_poly.pdbx_seq_one_letter_code
_entity_poly.pdbx_strand_id
1 'polypeptide(L)'
;MRERHPRWLSLHQEAQRRRQALPAGAWQALQTALDAAVTRGLPGAARLDPAAPRWPHGWVEAWEAALVLAKLERQIDGDVQLALAAAQRSAEAAREQREQVLTAAQRLEDETLLRYNGMLASTWDLLAAVRARIAAQQATLDAERRAWLAWLDLQAVRAGVPLTDRAPEAPADAPATPAKGH
;
A
#
# COMPACT_ATOMS: atom_id res chain seq x y z
N MET A 1 2.21 -16.60 -3.68
CA MET A 1 1.75 -15.21 -3.88
C MET A 1 2.38 -14.64 -5.15
N ARG A 2 3.72 -14.56 -5.21
CA ARG A 2 4.45 -14.08 -6.40
C ARG A 2 4.07 -14.78 -7.71
N GLU A 3 3.92 -16.12 -7.68
CA GLU A 3 3.50 -16.93 -8.84
C GLU A 3 2.13 -16.56 -9.42
N ARG A 4 1.25 -15.92 -8.65
CA ARG A 4 -0.06 -15.48 -9.13
C ARG A 4 0.00 -14.18 -9.93
N HIS A 5 1.11 -13.45 -9.83
CA HIS A 5 1.29 -12.20 -10.55
C HIS A 5 1.57 -12.48 -12.04
N PRO A 6 0.85 -11.83 -12.98
CA PRO A 6 0.83 -12.21 -14.40
C PRO A 6 2.20 -12.17 -15.07
N ARG A 7 3.08 -11.25 -14.66
CA ARG A 7 4.44 -11.10 -15.23
C ARG A 7 5.52 -11.89 -14.51
N TRP A 8 5.25 -12.45 -13.33
CA TRP A 8 6.31 -13.05 -12.53
C TRP A 8 6.89 -14.29 -13.21
N LEU A 9 6.03 -15.16 -13.77
CA LEU A 9 6.46 -16.40 -14.40
C LEU A 9 7.37 -16.16 -15.61
N SER A 10 7.02 -15.24 -16.50
CA SER A 10 7.83 -14.95 -17.70
C SER A 10 9.18 -14.34 -17.35
N LEU A 11 9.23 -13.38 -16.42
CA LEU A 11 10.47 -12.76 -15.95
C LEU A 11 11.35 -13.74 -15.19
N HIS A 12 10.77 -14.62 -14.37
CA HIS A 12 11.50 -15.68 -13.69
C HIS A 12 12.16 -16.64 -14.70
N GLN A 13 11.42 -17.08 -15.71
CA GLN A 13 11.95 -17.93 -16.78
C GLN A 13 13.03 -17.23 -17.61
N GLU A 14 12.87 -15.95 -17.92
CA GLU A 14 13.87 -15.18 -18.65
C GLU A 14 15.17 -15.02 -17.84
N ALA A 15 15.08 -14.63 -16.57
CA ALA A 15 16.23 -14.55 -15.68
C ALA A 15 16.94 -15.92 -15.55
N GLN A 16 16.18 -17.01 -15.44
CA GLN A 16 16.73 -18.36 -15.38
C GLN A 16 17.45 -18.76 -16.67
N ARG A 17 16.86 -18.49 -17.84
CA ARG A 17 17.48 -18.79 -19.15
C ARG A 17 18.77 -18.01 -19.36
N ARG A 18 18.77 -16.70 -19.08
CA ARG A 18 19.97 -15.85 -19.22
C ARG A 18 21.08 -16.31 -18.28
N ARG A 19 20.73 -16.70 -17.05
CA ARG A 19 21.70 -17.26 -16.09
C ARG A 19 22.25 -18.61 -16.53
N GLN A 20 21.44 -19.47 -17.14
CA GLN A 20 21.87 -20.78 -17.67
C GLN A 20 22.77 -20.67 -18.91
N ALA A 21 22.67 -19.58 -19.68
CA ALA A 21 23.55 -19.31 -20.81
C ALA A 21 24.98 -18.94 -20.37
N LEU A 22 25.21 -18.67 -19.08
CA LEU A 22 26.53 -18.37 -18.53
C LEU A 22 27.35 -19.66 -18.31
N PRO A 23 28.70 -19.56 -18.34
CA PRO A 23 29.57 -20.66 -17.93
C PRO A 23 29.23 -21.14 -16.51
N ALA A 24 29.42 -22.44 -16.25
CA ALA A 24 29.18 -23.02 -14.94
C ALA A 24 29.96 -22.27 -13.84
N GLY A 25 29.28 -21.91 -12.75
CA GLY A 25 29.87 -21.20 -11.61
C GLY A 25 30.14 -19.70 -11.82
N ALA A 26 30.02 -19.17 -13.05
CA ALA A 26 30.27 -17.76 -13.35
C ALA A 26 29.38 -16.82 -12.51
N TRP A 27 28.10 -17.19 -12.36
CA TRP A 27 27.15 -16.42 -11.55
C TRP A 27 27.50 -16.45 -10.05
N GLN A 28 27.88 -17.59 -9.49
CA GLN A 28 28.28 -17.64 -8.08
C GLN A 28 29.54 -16.81 -7.84
N ALA A 29 30.54 -16.90 -8.71
CA ALA A 29 31.77 -16.12 -8.60
C ALA A 29 31.48 -14.61 -8.59
N LEU A 30 30.52 -14.15 -9.41
CA LEU A 30 30.05 -12.77 -9.39
C LEU A 30 29.43 -12.37 -8.04
N GLN A 31 28.49 -13.17 -7.55
CA GLN A 31 27.80 -12.90 -6.29
C GLN A 31 28.81 -12.78 -5.15
N THR A 32 29.75 -13.73 -5.05
CA THR A 32 30.80 -13.70 -4.04
C THR A 32 31.70 -12.48 -4.16
N ALA A 33 32.07 -12.09 -5.39
CA ALA A 33 32.89 -10.90 -5.62
C ALA A 33 32.16 -9.60 -5.23
N LEU A 34 30.86 -9.49 -5.55
CA LEU A 34 30.03 -8.35 -5.18
C LEU A 34 29.80 -8.28 -3.68
N ASP A 35 29.44 -9.38 -3.03
CA ASP A 35 29.25 -9.43 -1.58
C ASP A 35 30.53 -9.03 -0.84
N ALA A 36 31.68 -9.51 -1.32
CA ALA A 36 32.98 -9.13 -0.77
C ALA A 36 33.32 -7.64 -1.02
N ALA A 37 32.87 -7.05 -2.14
CA ALA A 37 33.05 -5.64 -2.44
C ALA A 37 32.15 -4.73 -1.59
N VAL A 38 30.88 -5.11 -1.40
CA VAL A 38 29.92 -4.42 -0.54
C VAL A 38 30.39 -4.45 0.91
N THR A 39 30.84 -5.62 1.39
CA THR A 39 31.34 -5.81 2.75
C THR A 39 32.60 -5.00 3.04
N ARG A 40 33.43 -4.75 2.01
CA ARG A 40 34.64 -3.93 2.15
C ARG A 40 34.36 -2.44 2.43
N GLY A 41 33.17 -1.93 2.04
CA GLY A 41 32.66 -0.61 2.42
C GLY A 41 33.49 0.58 1.91
N LEU A 42 32.88 1.75 1.74
CA LEU A 42 33.60 2.92 1.22
C LEU A 42 33.12 4.24 1.81
N PRO A 43 34.04 5.21 1.95
CA PRO A 43 33.92 6.53 1.35
C PRO A 43 34.66 6.55 0.00
N GLY A 44 33.92 6.47 -1.12
CA GLY A 44 34.40 6.60 -2.51
C GLY A 44 34.39 5.30 -3.34
N ALA A 45 33.29 5.04 -4.06
CA ALA A 45 32.93 3.92 -4.95
C ALA A 45 34.01 2.88 -5.36
N ALA A 46 33.63 1.59 -5.33
CA ALA A 46 34.51 0.45 -5.54
C ALA A 46 35.15 0.59 -6.92
N ARG A 47 36.49 0.69 -6.98
CA ARG A 47 37.21 0.61 -8.25
C ARG A 47 37.07 -0.82 -8.76
N LEU A 48 36.07 -1.04 -9.60
CA LEU A 48 36.04 -2.19 -10.49
C LEU A 48 37.32 -2.13 -11.31
N ASP A 49 38.15 -3.17 -11.24
CA ASP A 49 39.33 -3.28 -12.09
C ASP A 49 38.83 -3.50 -13.53
N PRO A 50 38.97 -2.51 -14.44
CA PRO A 50 38.44 -2.63 -15.80
C PRO A 50 39.17 -3.72 -16.61
N ALA A 51 40.28 -4.25 -16.10
CA ALA A 51 41.09 -5.26 -16.77
C ALA A 51 40.75 -6.72 -16.38
N ALA A 52 39.85 -6.98 -15.43
CA ALA A 52 39.45 -8.33 -15.04
C ALA A 52 37.92 -8.47 -14.91
N PRO A 53 37.32 -9.60 -15.37
CA PRO A 53 37.43 -10.23 -16.69
C PRO A 53 36.81 -9.35 -17.80
N ARG A 54 37.01 -9.68 -19.09
CA ARG A 54 36.29 -9.06 -20.21
C ARG A 54 34.79 -9.27 -20.00
N TRP A 55 34.07 -8.23 -19.54
CA TRP A 55 32.62 -8.24 -19.29
C TRP A 55 31.86 -8.71 -20.53
N PRO A 56 31.37 -9.96 -20.57
CA PRO A 56 30.65 -10.46 -21.73
C PRO A 56 29.25 -9.85 -21.76
N HIS A 57 28.70 -9.63 -22.96
CA HIS A 57 27.34 -9.10 -23.08
C HIS A 57 26.29 -9.98 -22.36
N GLY A 58 26.45 -11.31 -22.42
CA GLY A 58 25.57 -12.25 -21.73
C GLY A 58 25.56 -12.14 -20.19
N TRP A 59 26.62 -11.57 -19.60
CA TRP A 59 26.63 -11.27 -18.16
C TRP A 59 25.74 -10.08 -17.83
N VAL A 60 25.86 -9.00 -18.60
CA VAL A 60 25.03 -7.79 -18.42
C VAL A 60 23.56 -8.15 -18.55
N GLU A 61 23.21 -8.88 -19.61
CA GLU A 61 21.83 -9.32 -19.86
C GLU A 61 21.27 -10.21 -18.73
N ALA A 62 22.08 -11.14 -18.20
CA ALA A 62 21.67 -11.98 -17.08
C ALA A 62 21.47 -11.18 -15.79
N TRP A 63 22.34 -10.20 -15.54
CA TRP A 63 22.24 -9.32 -14.40
C TRP A 63 21.01 -8.41 -14.49
N GLU A 64 20.77 -7.80 -15.65
CA GLU A 64 19.60 -6.97 -15.91
C GLU A 64 18.30 -7.76 -15.74
N ALA A 65 18.22 -8.97 -16.32
CA ALA A 65 17.06 -9.83 -16.15
C ALA A 65 16.81 -10.19 -14.67
N ALA A 66 17.87 -10.48 -13.91
CA ALA A 66 17.77 -10.75 -12.47
C ALA A 66 17.32 -9.52 -11.68
N LEU A 67 17.80 -8.32 -12.02
CA LEU A 67 17.39 -7.06 -11.38
C LEU A 67 15.92 -6.73 -11.66
N VAL A 68 15.46 -6.93 -12.90
CA VAL A 68 14.05 -6.71 -13.28
C VAL A 68 13.14 -7.64 -12.49
N LEU A 69 13.50 -8.92 -12.37
CA LEU A 69 12.77 -9.87 -11.52
C LEU A 69 12.78 -9.44 -10.05
N ALA A 70 13.95 -9.15 -9.49
CA ALA A 70 14.08 -8.78 -8.08
C ALA A 70 13.32 -7.49 -7.74
N LYS A 71 13.27 -6.53 -8.67
CA LYS A 71 12.44 -5.32 -8.54
C LYS A 71 10.96 -5.69 -8.46
N LEU A 72 10.47 -6.53 -9.37
CA LEU A 72 9.07 -6.97 -9.36
C LEU A 72 8.73 -7.71 -8.06
N GLU A 73 9.60 -8.60 -7.58
CA GLU A 73 9.36 -9.33 -6.34
C GLU A 73 9.21 -8.40 -5.13
N ARG A 74 10.10 -7.41 -5.00
CA ARG A 74 10.00 -6.40 -3.94
C ARG A 74 8.74 -5.55 -4.09
N GLN A 75 8.32 -5.24 -5.33
CA GLN A 75 7.07 -4.54 -5.58
C GLN A 75 5.87 -5.37 -5.11
N ILE A 76 5.80 -6.66 -5.47
CA ILE A 76 4.72 -7.56 -5.03
C ILE A 76 4.68 -7.65 -3.51
N ASP A 77 5.83 -7.83 -2.86
CA ASP A 77 5.90 -7.90 -1.40
C ASP A 77 5.47 -6.57 -0.76
N GLY A 78 5.91 -5.44 -1.32
CA GLY A 78 5.51 -4.11 -0.89
C GLY A 78 4.01 -3.85 -1.04
N ASP A 79 3.42 -4.21 -2.18
CA ASP A 79 1.99 -4.07 -2.47
C ASP A 79 1.15 -4.83 -1.43
N VAL A 80 1.54 -6.06 -1.07
CA VAL A 80 0.85 -6.85 -0.04
C VAL A 80 0.89 -6.14 1.31
N GLN A 81 2.05 -5.61 1.72
CA GLN A 81 2.18 -4.92 3.00
C GLN A 81 1.39 -3.61 3.04
N LEU A 82 1.42 -2.84 1.95
CA LEU A 82 0.66 -1.60 1.82
C LEU A 82 -0.85 -1.86 1.87
N ALA A 83 -1.34 -2.87 1.14
CA ALA A 83 -2.75 -3.24 1.13
C ALA A 83 -3.21 -3.78 2.49
N LEU A 84 -2.37 -4.57 3.18
CA LEU A 84 -2.66 -5.04 4.53
C LEU A 84 -2.79 -3.89 5.51
N ALA A 85 -1.82 -2.97 5.50
CA ALA A 85 -1.83 -1.81 6.38
C ALA A 85 -3.03 -0.88 6.09
N ALA A 86 -3.42 -0.72 4.82
CA ALA A 86 -4.62 0.04 4.45
C ALA A 86 -5.90 -0.62 4.97
N ALA A 87 -6.03 -1.95 4.80
CA ALA A 87 -7.17 -2.70 5.31
C ALA A 87 -7.29 -2.62 6.85
N GLN A 88 -6.18 -2.72 7.57
CA GLN A 88 -6.17 -2.58 9.04
C GLN A 88 -6.59 -1.18 9.48
N ARG A 89 -5.93 -0.13 8.95
CA ARG A 89 -6.25 1.27 9.28
C ARG A 89 -7.71 1.63 9.02
N SER A 90 -8.25 1.19 7.87
CA SER A 90 -9.64 1.48 7.51
C SER A 90 -10.64 0.73 8.42
N ALA A 91 -10.35 -0.51 8.82
CA ALA A 91 -11.16 -1.25 9.77
C ALA A 91 -11.14 -0.63 11.16
N GLU A 92 -9.98 -0.13 11.62
CA GLU A 92 -9.84 0.61 12.87
C GLU A 92 -10.65 1.91 12.83
N ALA A 93 -10.53 2.70 11.75
CA ALA A 93 -11.31 3.93 11.58
C ALA A 93 -12.83 3.66 11.58
N ALA A 94 -13.29 2.58 10.95
CA ALA A 94 -14.71 2.19 10.97
C ALA A 94 -15.18 1.81 12.38
N ARG A 95 -14.34 1.10 13.16
CA ARG A 95 -14.64 0.78 14.56
C ARG A 95 -14.71 2.04 15.41
N GLU A 96 -13.75 2.95 15.27
CA GLU A 96 -13.71 4.21 16.01
C GLU A 96 -14.97 5.06 15.73
N GLN A 97 -15.37 5.20 14.46
CA GLN A 97 -16.59 5.91 14.09
C GLN A 97 -17.84 5.31 14.75
N ARG A 98 -17.96 3.96 14.72
CA ARG A 98 -19.12 3.28 15.31
C ARG A 98 -19.12 3.33 16.83
N GLU A 99 -18.00 3.01 17.47
CA GLU A 99 -17.91 2.82 18.91
C GLU A 99 -17.83 4.15 19.66
N GLN A 100 -17.19 5.16 19.08
CA GLN A 100 -16.97 6.45 19.74
C GLN A 100 -17.94 7.51 19.21
N VAL A 101 -17.88 7.82 17.92
CA VAL A 101 -18.58 8.99 17.34
C VAL A 101 -20.10 8.77 17.30
N LEU A 102 -20.54 7.64 16.73
CA LEU A 102 -21.97 7.31 16.64
C LEU A 102 -22.59 7.12 18.03
N THR A 103 -21.93 6.36 18.91
CA THR A 103 -22.37 6.18 20.30
C THR A 103 -22.49 7.50 21.05
N ALA A 104 -21.52 8.42 20.89
CA ALA A 104 -21.57 9.73 21.53
C ALA A 104 -22.74 10.58 21.01
N ALA A 105 -22.99 10.58 19.70
CA ALA A 105 -24.10 11.30 19.10
C ALA A 105 -25.47 10.74 19.54
N GLN A 106 -25.60 9.43 19.71
CA GLN A 106 -26.79 8.78 20.27
C GLN A 106 -27.04 9.23 21.72
N ARG A 107 -26.02 9.18 22.57
CA ARG A 107 -26.13 9.65 23.97
C ARG A 107 -26.51 11.11 24.06
N LEU A 108 -25.96 11.95 23.19
CA LEU A 108 -26.31 13.37 23.12
C LEU A 108 -27.79 13.57 22.76
N GLU A 109 -28.31 12.84 21.79
CA GLU A 109 -29.73 12.89 21.44
C GLU A 109 -30.61 12.43 22.60
N ASP A 110 -30.27 11.32 23.25
CA ASP A 110 -31.02 10.78 24.40
C ASP A 110 -31.06 11.79 25.56
N GLU A 111 -29.93 12.41 25.90
CA GLU A 111 -29.87 13.44 26.93
C GLU A 111 -30.67 14.69 26.53
N THR A 112 -30.56 15.12 25.27
CA THR A 112 -31.29 16.29 24.78
C THR A 112 -32.80 16.07 24.79
N LEU A 113 -33.25 14.85 24.48
CA LEU A 113 -34.65 14.45 24.60
C LEU A 113 -35.14 14.53 26.06
N LEU A 114 -34.36 14.03 27.02
CA LEU A 114 -34.71 14.13 28.45
C LEU A 114 -34.78 15.58 28.91
N ARG A 115 -33.84 16.43 28.49
CA ARG A 115 -33.85 17.87 28.79
C ARG A 115 -35.01 18.59 28.13
N TYR A 116 -35.37 18.24 26.90
CA TYR A 116 -36.54 18.77 26.21
C TYR A 116 -37.83 18.46 26.97
N ASN A 117 -38.00 17.20 27.39
CA ASN A 117 -39.14 16.77 28.22
C ASN A 117 -39.19 17.51 29.57
N GLY A 118 -38.03 17.85 30.14
CA GLY A 118 -37.90 18.64 31.36
C GLY A 118 -38.01 20.16 31.17
N MET A 119 -38.32 20.66 29.96
CA MET A 119 -38.32 22.09 29.60
C MET A 119 -36.96 22.80 29.79
N LEU A 120 -35.86 22.04 29.76
CA LEU A 120 -34.48 22.53 29.87
C LEU A 120 -33.74 22.64 28.52
N ALA A 121 -34.35 22.15 27.44
CA ALA A 121 -33.86 22.28 26.07
C ALA A 121 -35.02 22.66 25.12
N SER A 122 -34.71 23.35 24.03
CA SER A 122 -35.69 23.74 23.03
C SER A 122 -35.89 22.65 21.96
N THR A 123 -36.98 22.74 21.19
CA THR A 123 -37.19 21.87 20.01
C THR A 123 -36.06 22.01 18.99
N TRP A 124 -35.44 23.19 18.89
CA TRP A 124 -34.30 23.43 17.99
C TRP A 124 -33.05 22.69 18.45
N ASP A 125 -32.81 22.59 19.75
CA ASP A 125 -31.70 21.82 20.31
C ASP A 125 -31.89 20.32 20.02
N LEU A 126 -33.11 19.81 20.17
CA LEU A 126 -33.44 18.42 19.83
C LEU A 126 -33.24 18.15 18.33
N LEU A 127 -33.71 19.04 17.45
CA LEU A 127 -33.47 18.94 16.01
C LEU A 127 -31.97 18.97 15.67
N ALA A 128 -31.19 19.80 16.36
CA ALA A 128 -29.74 19.86 16.18
C ALA A 128 -29.05 18.55 16.60
N ALA A 129 -29.45 17.97 17.75
CA ALA A 129 -28.92 16.68 18.21
C ALA A 129 -29.27 15.53 17.24
N VAL A 130 -30.52 15.48 16.75
CA VAL A 130 -30.95 14.48 15.75
C VAL A 130 -30.16 14.63 14.46
N ARG A 131 -29.92 15.86 13.97
CA ARG A 131 -29.08 16.08 12.78
C ARG A 131 -27.64 15.62 13.01
N ALA A 132 -27.08 15.85 14.20
CA ALA A 132 -25.75 15.36 14.55
C ALA A 132 -25.68 13.82 14.56
N ARG A 133 -26.70 13.13 15.11
CA ARG A 133 -26.79 11.66 15.05
C ARG A 133 -26.84 11.15 13.61
N ILE A 134 -27.67 11.76 12.76
CA ILE A 134 -27.79 11.36 11.34
C ILE A 134 -26.45 11.54 10.63
N ALA A 135 -25.75 12.66 10.85
CA ALA A 135 -24.43 12.90 10.27
C ALA A 135 -23.39 11.86 10.76
N ALA A 136 -23.38 11.53 12.05
CA ALA A 136 -22.51 10.49 12.61
C ALA A 136 -22.81 9.09 12.04
N GLN A 137 -24.09 8.78 11.81
CA GLN A 137 -24.50 7.52 11.17
C GLN A 137 -24.01 7.45 9.73
N GLN A 138 -24.18 8.52 8.94
CA GLN A 138 -23.67 8.59 7.56
C GLN A 138 -22.15 8.42 7.51
N ALA A 139 -21.41 9.14 8.36
CA ALA A 139 -19.95 9.02 8.44
C ALA A 139 -19.49 7.60 8.82
N THR A 140 -20.24 6.92 9.69
CA THR A 140 -19.96 5.53 10.08
C THR A 140 -20.18 4.57 8.90
N LEU A 141 -21.29 4.71 8.16
CA LEU A 141 -21.56 3.92 6.96
C LEU A 141 -20.46 4.11 5.89
N ASP A 142 -20.01 5.35 5.69
CA ASP A 142 -18.92 5.64 4.77
C ASP A 142 -17.60 5.01 5.23
N ALA A 143 -17.29 5.06 6.53
CA ALA A 143 -16.08 4.44 7.07
C ALA A 143 -16.13 2.91 6.93
N GLU A 144 -17.28 2.28 7.18
CA GLU A 144 -17.50 0.85 6.96
C GLU A 144 -17.32 0.47 5.49
N ARG A 145 -17.90 1.25 4.57
CA ARG A 145 -17.72 1.05 3.12
C ARG A 145 -16.24 1.11 2.74
N ARG A 146 -15.50 2.10 3.23
CA ARG A 146 -14.04 2.22 2.97
C ARG A 146 -13.28 1.01 3.51
N ALA A 147 -13.64 0.50 4.69
CA ALA A 147 -13.04 -0.70 5.26
C ALA A 147 -13.29 -1.95 4.39
N TRP A 148 -14.51 -2.10 3.87
CA TRP A 148 -14.83 -3.17 2.93
C TRP A 148 -14.05 -3.07 1.62
N LEU A 149 -13.93 -1.87 1.04
CA LEU A 149 -13.14 -1.66 -0.17
C LEU A 149 -11.66 -2.00 0.06
N ALA A 150 -11.06 -1.50 1.13
CA ALA A 150 -9.66 -1.80 1.45
C ALA A 150 -9.41 -3.30 1.71
N TRP A 151 -10.40 -4.00 2.28
CA TRP A 151 -10.34 -5.46 2.41
C TRP A 151 -10.38 -6.15 1.05
N LEU A 152 -11.28 -5.74 0.14
CA LEU A 152 -11.31 -6.25 -1.24
C LEU A 152 -10.02 -5.95 -2.00
N ASP A 153 -9.40 -4.79 -1.74
CA ASP A 153 -8.10 -4.39 -2.25
C ASP A 153 -7.01 -5.39 -1.88
N LEU A 154 -6.90 -5.68 -0.58
CA LEU A 154 -6.02 -6.72 -0.06
C LEU A 154 -6.28 -8.09 -0.70
N GLN A 155 -7.54 -8.49 -0.88
CA GLN A 155 -7.85 -9.80 -1.44
C GLN A 155 -7.41 -9.97 -2.89
N ALA A 156 -7.55 -8.96 -3.76
CA ALA A 156 -7.04 -9.13 -5.12
C ALA A 156 -5.52 -8.92 -5.24
N VAL A 157 -4.88 -8.12 -4.38
CA VAL A 157 -3.40 -8.14 -4.30
C VAL A 157 -2.92 -9.55 -3.95
N ARG A 158 -3.59 -10.23 -3.01
CA ARG A 158 -3.34 -11.64 -2.69
C ARG A 158 -3.65 -12.62 -3.83
N ALA A 159 -4.53 -12.22 -4.75
CA ALA A 159 -4.83 -12.95 -5.97
C ALA A 159 -3.85 -12.67 -7.11
N GLY A 160 -2.91 -11.72 -6.94
CA GLY A 160 -1.89 -11.37 -7.94
C GLY A 160 -2.18 -10.11 -8.76
N VAL A 161 -3.25 -9.37 -8.43
CA VAL A 161 -3.56 -8.08 -9.06
C VAL A 161 -2.67 -6.99 -8.47
N PRO A 162 -1.92 -6.21 -9.29
CA PRO A 162 -1.08 -5.13 -8.78
C PRO A 162 -1.89 -4.08 -8.02
N LEU A 163 -1.34 -3.53 -6.94
CA LEU A 163 -2.03 -2.50 -6.17
C LEU A 163 -2.18 -1.19 -6.97
N THR A 164 -1.26 -0.91 -7.89
CA THR A 164 -1.31 0.27 -8.77
C THR A 164 -2.53 0.27 -9.69
N ASP A 165 -2.97 -0.91 -10.13
CA ASP A 165 -4.16 -1.07 -10.99
C ASP A 165 -5.48 -0.95 -10.20
N ARG A 166 -5.35 -0.85 -8.87
CA ARG A 166 -6.41 -0.75 -7.87
C ARG A 166 -6.50 0.64 -7.24
N ALA A 167 -5.72 1.62 -7.72
CA ALA A 167 -5.67 2.96 -7.17
C ALA A 167 -7.10 3.47 -6.92
N PRO A 168 -7.45 3.78 -5.66
CA PRO A 168 -8.78 4.27 -5.38
C PRO A 168 -8.95 5.57 -6.16
N GLU A 169 -10.10 5.72 -6.81
CA GLU A 169 -10.56 7.01 -7.30
C GLU A 169 -10.43 7.98 -6.11
N ALA A 170 -9.51 8.94 -6.23
CA ALA A 170 -9.30 9.92 -5.17
C ALA A 170 -10.68 10.51 -4.84
N PRO A 171 -11.06 10.64 -3.56
CA PRO A 171 -12.35 11.21 -3.23
C PRO A 171 -12.43 12.59 -3.90
N ALA A 172 -13.44 12.78 -4.74
CA ALA A 172 -13.66 14.00 -5.52
C ALA A 172 -13.85 15.26 -4.64
N ASP A 173 -13.88 15.11 -3.32
CA ASP A 173 -14.14 16.14 -2.32
C ASP A 173 -12.86 16.72 -1.67
N ALA A 174 -11.67 16.49 -2.21
CA ALA A 174 -10.52 17.31 -1.82
C ALA A 174 -10.74 18.74 -2.36
N PRO A 175 -10.88 19.78 -1.51
CA PRO A 175 -11.00 21.14 -2.01
C PRO A 175 -9.73 21.48 -2.78
N ALA A 176 -9.87 21.79 -4.07
CA ALA A 176 -8.78 22.31 -4.87
C ALA A 176 -8.31 23.61 -4.24
N THR A 177 -7.13 23.60 -3.60
CA THR A 177 -6.47 24.82 -3.17
C THR A 177 -6.17 25.64 -4.43
N PRO A 178 -6.76 26.83 -4.63
CA PRO A 178 -6.44 27.63 -5.79
C PRO A 178 -4.97 28.02 -5.71
N ALA A 179 -4.20 27.66 -6.74
CA ALA A 179 -2.85 28.16 -6.93
C ALA A 179 -2.93 29.69 -7.00
N LYS A 180 -2.43 30.38 -5.96
CA LYS A 180 -2.21 31.82 -5.98
C LYS A 180 -1.17 32.10 -7.06
N GLY A 181 -1.63 32.68 -8.16
CA GLY A 181 -0.76 33.35 -9.12
C GLY A 181 -0.15 34.60 -8.48
N HIS A 182 1.17 34.72 -8.61
CA HIS A 182 1.92 35.97 -8.60
C HIS A 182 2.79 35.98 -9.84
#